data_AF-A0A838BSR3-F1
#
_entry.id   AF-A0A838BSR3-F1
#
_cell.length_a   1.000
_cell.length_b   1.000
_cell.length_c   1.000
_cell.angle_alpha   90.00
_cell.angle_beta   90.00
_cell.angle_gamma   90.00
#
_symmetry.space_group_name_H-M   'P 1'
#
loop_
_entity.id
_entity.type
_entity.pdbx_description
1 polymer ?
#
loop_
_entity_poly.entity_id
_entity_poly.type
_entity_poly.pdbx_seq_one_letter_code
_entity_poly.pdbx_strand_id
1 'polypeptide(L)'
;MSLPEELTPVSLVSQEELMEHAIQNMAQCLAHFPPIARLRLLAFMHLVEYPDTTRASLEVTPSGSMRLTLDTKVAPDSAHRH
;
A
#
# COMPACT_ATOMS: atom_id res chain seq x y z
N MET A 1 9.16 38.94 -7.60
CA MET A 1 8.15 38.18 -6.82
C MET A 1 7.27 37.47 -7.83
N SER A 2 7.58 36.20 -8.13
CA SER A 2 6.80 35.39 -9.07
C SER A 2 5.48 35.00 -8.39
N LEU A 3 4.35 35.18 -9.08
CA LEU A 3 3.04 34.71 -8.59
C LEU A 3 3.10 33.18 -8.35
N PRO A 4 2.31 32.63 -7.40
CA PRO A 4 2.12 31.20 -7.33
C PRO A 4 1.46 30.77 -8.65
N GLU A 5 2.05 29.80 -9.34
CA GLU A 5 1.45 29.18 -10.51
C GLU A 5 0.14 28.51 -10.07
N GLU A 6 -0.99 29.20 -10.26
CA GLU A 6 -2.32 28.62 -10.11
C GLU A 6 -2.47 27.51 -11.14
N LEU A 7 -2.40 26.25 -10.68
CA LEU A 7 -2.68 25.08 -11.48
C LEU A 7 -4.08 25.23 -12.09
N THR A 8 -4.13 25.42 -13.41
CA THR A 8 -5.40 25.56 -14.12
C THR A 8 -6.26 24.31 -13.92
N PRO A 9 -7.60 24.42 -13.89
CA PRO A 9 -8.50 23.28 -13.68
C PRO A 9 -8.25 22.10 -14.62
N VAL A 10 -7.83 22.39 -15.86
CA VAL A 10 -7.46 21.38 -16.87
C VAL A 10 -6.18 20.62 -16.49
N SER A 11 -5.23 21.29 -15.83
CA SER A 11 -4.02 20.66 -15.28
C SER A 11 -4.34 19.74 -14.10
N LEU A 12 -5.36 20.06 -13.30
CA LEU A 12 -5.80 19.22 -12.17
C LEU A 12 -6.50 17.95 -12.66
N VAL A 13 -7.43 18.09 -13.62
CA VAL A 13 -8.15 16.94 -14.22
C VAL A 13 -7.17 15.99 -14.91
N SER A 14 -6.22 16.52 -15.68
CA SER A 14 -5.19 15.67 -16.33
C SER A 14 -4.24 15.01 -15.33
N GLN A 15 -3.98 15.63 -14.18
CA GLN A 15 -3.19 15.02 -13.11
C GLN A 15 -3.94 13.88 -12.42
N GLU A 16 -5.24 14.05 -12.14
CA GLU A 16 -6.08 13.00 -11.55
C GLU A 16 -6.18 11.78 -12.49
N GLU A 17 -6.43 12.01 -13.78
CA GLU A 17 -6.47 10.93 -14.79
C GLU A 17 -5.12 10.20 -14.90
N LEU A 18 -4.01 10.94 -14.86
CA LEU A 18 -2.66 10.36 -14.84
C LEU A 18 -2.43 9.51 -13.59
N MET A 19 -2.89 9.99 -12.43
CA MET A 19 -2.79 9.26 -11.16
C MET A 19 -3.60 7.97 -11.20
N GLU A 20 -4.82 8.02 -11.72
CA GLU A 20 -5.69 6.86 -11.83
C GLU A 20 -5.09 5.81 -12.77
N HIS A 21 -4.56 6.23 -13.91
CA HIS A 21 -3.83 5.33 -14.80
C HIS A 21 -2.57 4.72 -14.14
N ALA A 22 -1.82 5.51 -13.36
CA ALA A 22 -0.66 5.00 -12.63
C ALA A 22 -1.08 3.95 -11.59
N ILE A 23 -2.15 4.19 -10.84
CA ILE A 23 -2.71 3.24 -9.86
C ILE A 23 -3.14 1.95 -10.55
N GLN A 24 -3.87 2.04 -11.66
CA GLN A 24 -4.30 0.88 -12.43
C GLN A 24 -3.12 0.06 -12.95
N ASN A 25 -2.09 0.72 -13.50
CA ASN A 25 -0.88 0.05 -13.98
C ASN A 25 -0.13 -0.64 -12.84
N MET A 26 0.01 0.01 -11.68
CA MET A 26 0.62 -0.60 -10.50
C MET A 26 -0.19 -1.81 -10.01
N ALA A 27 -1.52 -1.71 -9.96
CA ALA A 27 -2.39 -2.82 -9.59
C ALA A 27 -2.24 -4.01 -10.54
N GLN A 28 -2.16 -3.75 -11.85
CA GLN A 28 -1.89 -4.79 -12.85
C GLN A 28 -0.52 -5.43 -12.64
N CYS A 29 0.54 -4.64 -12.47
CA CYS A 29 1.88 -5.18 -12.16
C CYS A 29 1.86 -6.05 -10.91
N LEU A 30 1.15 -5.62 -9.86
CA LEU A 30 1.01 -6.39 -8.62
C LEU A 30 0.27 -7.73 -8.83
N ALA A 31 -0.72 -7.76 -9.72
CA ALA A 31 -1.48 -8.97 -10.04
C ALA A 31 -0.64 -10.07 -10.70
N HIS A 32 0.45 -9.71 -11.38
CA HIS A 32 1.38 -10.67 -12.00
C HIS A 32 2.32 -11.34 -10.99
N PHE A 33 2.41 -10.83 -9.76
CA PHE A 33 3.26 -11.45 -8.75
C PHE A 33 2.63 -12.73 -8.16
N PRO A 34 3.46 -13.75 -7.87
CA PRO A 34 3.03 -14.90 -7.09
C PRO A 34 2.39 -14.45 -5.76
N PRO A 35 1.36 -15.17 -5.24
CA PRO A 35 0.70 -14.80 -3.99
C PRO A 35 1.68 -14.55 -2.83
N ILE A 36 2.73 -15.37 -2.71
CA ILE A 36 3.75 -15.20 -1.67
C ILE A 36 4.53 -13.87 -1.79
N ALA A 37 4.80 -13.40 -3.01
CA ALA A 37 5.50 -12.14 -3.23
C ALA A 37 4.60 -10.96 -2.86
N ARG A 38 3.31 -11.03 -3.16
CA ARG A 38 2.31 -10.02 -2.72
C ARG A 38 2.22 -9.94 -1.19
N LEU A 39 2.20 -11.08 -0.51
CA LEU A 39 2.19 -11.12 0.96
C LEU A 39 3.49 -10.54 1.56
N ARG A 40 4.64 -10.80 0.94
CA ARG A 40 5.92 -10.22 1.37
C ARG A 40 5.97 -8.71 1.15
N LEU A 41 5.43 -8.21 0.04
CA LEU A 41 5.32 -6.76 -0.21
C LEU A 41 4.43 -6.09 0.82
N LEU A 42 3.27 -6.69 1.15
CA LEU A 42 2.40 -6.24 2.24
C LEU A 42 3.12 -6.20 3.59
N ALA A 43 3.84 -7.26 3.93
CA ALA A 43 4.65 -7.32 5.15
C ALA A 43 5.70 -6.21 5.18
N PHE A 44 6.38 -5.96 4.05
CA PHE A 44 7.39 -4.92 3.94
C PHE A 44 6.80 -3.53 4.10
N MET A 45 5.68 -3.23 3.44
CA MET A 45 5.00 -1.93 3.59
C MET A 45 4.58 -1.68 5.05
N HIS A 46 4.04 -2.70 5.72
CA HIS A 46 3.69 -2.65 7.15
C HIS A 46 4.88 -2.34 8.06
N LEU A 47 6.06 -2.87 7.72
CA LEU A 47 7.30 -2.61 8.48
C LEU A 47 7.90 -1.24 8.18
N VAL A 48 7.76 -0.73 6.95
CA VAL A 48 8.27 0.59 6.57
C VAL A 48 7.47 1.72 7.23
N GLU A 49 6.15 1.55 7.38
CA GLU A 49 5.30 2.58 7.97
C GLU A 49 5.67 2.89 9.43
N TYR A 50 5.95 1.84 10.22
CA TYR A 50 6.30 1.98 11.64
C TYR A 50 7.28 0.91 12.15
N PRO A 51 8.58 1.00 11.78
CA PRO A 51 9.55 -0.08 11.98
C PRO A 51 9.75 -0.53 13.44
N ASP A 52 9.53 0.36 14.41
CA ASP A 52 9.74 0.07 15.84
C ASP A 52 8.51 -0.52 16.55
N THR A 53 7.33 -0.38 15.94
CA THR A 53 6.04 -0.74 16.55
C THR A 53 5.29 -1.82 15.77
N THR A 54 5.73 -2.16 14.56
CA THR A 54 5.10 -3.21 13.75
C THR A 54 5.94 -4.48 13.70
N ARG A 55 5.25 -5.61 13.56
CA ARG A 55 5.86 -6.92 13.33
C ARG A 55 5.05 -7.63 12.27
N ALA A 56 5.74 -8.36 11.39
CA ALA A 56 5.09 -9.19 10.38
C ALA A 56 5.64 -10.62 10.48
N SER A 57 4.76 -11.62 10.45
CA SER A 57 5.14 -13.03 10.30
C SER A 57 4.42 -13.65 9.11
N LEU A 58 5.15 -14.43 8.32
CA LEU A 58 4.60 -15.16 7.17
C LEU A 58 4.80 -16.64 7.41
N GLU A 59 3.69 -17.36 7.54
CA GLU A 59 3.65 -18.80 7.71
C GLU A 59 3.17 -19.46 6.42
N VAL A 60 3.85 -20.54 6.02
CA VAL A 60 3.42 -21.40 4.91
C VAL A 60 3.17 -22.78 5.49
N THR A 61 1.92 -23.24 5.44
CA THR A 61 1.54 -24.54 5.97
C THR A 61 1.94 -25.67 5.00
N PRO A 62 2.06 -26.92 5.46
CA PRO A 62 2.32 -28.07 4.58
C PRO A 62 1.23 -28.29 3.51
N SER A 63 0.01 -27.80 3.75
CA SER A 63 -1.08 -27.80 2.76
C SER A 63 -0.91 -26.76 1.64
N GLY A 64 0.15 -25.94 1.70
CA GLY A 64 0.39 -24.84 0.76
C GLY A 64 -0.41 -23.57 1.06
N SER A 65 -1.14 -23.52 2.19
CA SER A 65 -1.82 -22.31 2.62
C SER A 65 -0.81 -21.31 3.17
N MET A 66 -1.03 -20.03 2.89
CA MET A 66 -0.17 -18.95 3.38
C MET A 66 -0.95 -18.07 4.34
N ARG A 67 -0.32 -17.71 5.45
CA ARG A 67 -0.88 -16.79 6.45
C ARG A 67 0.14 -15.68 6.73
N LEU A 68 -0.28 -14.44 6.47
CA LEU A 68 0.45 -13.25 6.88
C LEU A 68 -0.23 -12.68 8.13
N THR A 69 0.52 -12.57 9.22
CA THR A 69 0.09 -11.90 10.45
C THR A 69 0.83 -10.58 10.56
N LEU A 70 0.08 -9.49 10.73
CA LEU A 70 0.61 -8.14 10.91
C LEU A 70 0.21 -7.67 12.31
N ASP A 71 1.20 -7.54 13.19
CA ASP A 71 1.02 -7.02 14.53
C ASP A 71 1.44 -5.55 14.58
N THR A 72 0.71 -4.76 15.36
CA THR A 72 1.06 -3.36 15.65
C THR A 72 0.88 -3.10 17.13
N LYS A 73 1.85 -2.42 17.75
CA LYS A 73 1.77 -2.00 19.16
C LYS A 73 0.86 -0.78 19.36
N VAL A 74 0.41 -0.16 18.28
CA VAL A 74 -0.57 0.93 18.33
C VAL A 74 -1.94 0.27 18.42
N ALA A 75 -2.66 0.51 19.52
CA ALA A 75 -4.05 0.10 19.61
C ALA A 75 -4.80 0.72 18.42
N PRO A 76 -5.66 -0.02 17.71
CA PRO A 76 -6.41 0.53 16.59
C PRO A 76 -7.18 1.74 17.12
N ASP A 77 -6.87 2.92 16.57
CA ASP A 77 -7.66 4.11 16.84
C ASP A 77 -9.10 3.78 16.46
N SER A 78 -10.02 4.00 17.39
CA SER A 78 -11.45 3.77 17.18
C SER A 78 -12.01 4.51 15.95
N ALA A 79 -11.30 5.52 15.43
CA ALA A 79 -11.62 6.21 14.19
C ALA A 79 -11.35 5.40 12.91
N HIS A 80 -10.55 4.33 12.94
CA HIS A 80 -10.11 3.56 11.76
C HIS A 80 -10.56 2.09 11.77
N ARG A 81 -11.61 1.76 12.54
CA ARG A 81 -12.28 0.45 12.43
C ARG A 81 -13.15 0.44 11.17
N HIS A 82 -12.72 -0.31 10.16
CA HIS A 82 -13.53 -0.72 9.02
C HIS A 82 -14.29 -2.01 9.33
#